data_AF-I1C347-F1
#
_entry.id   AF-I1C347-F1
#
_cell.length_a   1.000
_cell.length_b   1.000
_cell.length_c   1.000
_cell.angle_alpha   90.00
_cell.angle_beta   90.00
_cell.angle_gamma   90.00
#
_symmetry.space_group_name_H-M   'P 1'
#
loop_
_entity.id
_entity.type
_entity.pdbx_description
1 polymer ?
#
loop_
_entity_poly.entity_id
_entity_poly.type
_entity_poly.pdbx_seq_one_letter_code
_entity_poly.pdbx_strand_id
1 'polypeptide(L)'
;MLISWLSTLLVLVIAFVNVEGKPSVETITYSVVALLNNSQLMGVEVDSAIHILQLDQPSTILYRGKAPVARQSYRYVKINAENYCVTAEGFYRPPETIDTVNEYFNRTWNKKKITPFPQVYEPLSIIKRIPTKLHKEGEISTIHLVADQQELDKMHQNYGEDIDVKATMSYVSITDSLFFKHIKMSISGHSSRWMPKVPYNIKIEEGDRLYGFQRIKVRSLGNDPSYLREKLAYDMIKALGLPDTELSYCRLFLNGQELGLFGVIEMFQDPWSTLEFGNGDKDYEGGIVYQAHGHAASGRYSDLEYLKNLSDYKDGQYDIKSDGKQSFKPLQKFTKFIAEGPVEGKHVVDIWNTMLHMETFLRSMVLEVLNSYWDGLIAHNHNFYLYNSPDTDNFIYISADLDFTFGSVIIDSKPMLTGNYNTFPGMHTQNLMSKVLQVREFREQFEEMLFHVAKHLVNPEVTNGRIDDLVDMIQEDVIWDQNLPRLGVLVQNLAKKFNIPLKNGKIPADLDVKSMIRQALTTNTEELGEFAHMIPKGDPENIERTLIYIEAILKGVPFFESIYSSTGYEVFMGLKEYIRTISRNTLDYFYSIGY
;
A
#
# COMPACT_ATOMS: atom_id res chain seq x y z
N MET A 1 -10.01 33.78 -51.28
CA MET A 1 -10.19 32.61 -52.18
C MET A 1 -9.90 31.38 -51.34
N LEU A 2 -10.84 30.75 -50.63
CA LEU A 2 -12.08 30.06 -51.04
C LEU A 2 -11.81 28.94 -52.06
N ILE A 3 -11.95 27.69 -51.58
CA ILE A 3 -12.39 26.41 -52.19
C ILE A 3 -11.86 25.29 -51.25
N SER A 4 -12.63 24.75 -50.30
CA SER A 4 -13.65 23.68 -50.44
C SER A 4 -13.06 22.29 -50.71
N TRP A 5 -13.11 21.39 -49.72
CA TRP A 5 -13.42 19.94 -49.85
C TRP A 5 -14.04 19.48 -48.51
N LEU A 6 -15.37 19.48 -48.39
CA LEU A 6 -16.28 18.34 -48.61
C LEU A 6 -16.34 17.35 -47.44
N SER A 7 -17.29 17.69 -46.56
CA SER A 7 -18.06 16.86 -45.65
C SER A 7 -18.36 15.44 -46.15
N THR A 8 -17.95 14.44 -45.37
CA THR A 8 -18.61 13.12 -45.34
C THR A 8 -19.38 13.04 -44.04
N LEU A 9 -20.64 13.46 -44.09
CA LEU A 9 -21.64 13.22 -43.06
C LEU A 9 -22.07 11.76 -43.21
N LEU A 10 -21.42 10.82 -42.50
CA LEU A 10 -21.94 9.46 -42.42
C LEU A 10 -23.11 9.48 -41.44
N VAL A 11 -24.31 9.33 -41.98
CA VAL A 11 -25.55 9.16 -41.22
C VAL A 11 -25.41 7.88 -40.39
N LEU A 12 -25.11 8.03 -39.10
CA LEU A 12 -25.53 7.05 -38.10
C LEU A 12 -27.05 7.01 -38.22
N VAL A 13 -27.59 5.84 -38.57
CA VAL A 13 -29.04 5.62 -38.47
C VAL A 13 -29.37 5.62 -36.98
N ILE A 14 -29.58 6.82 -36.43
CA ILE A 14 -30.37 6.98 -35.23
C ILE A 14 -31.79 6.68 -35.68
N ALA A 15 -32.29 5.49 -35.33
CA ALA A 15 -33.70 5.20 -35.45
C ALA A 15 -34.48 6.12 -34.50
N PHE A 16 -34.78 7.34 -34.93
CA PHE A 16 -35.84 8.14 -34.33
C PHE A 16 -37.17 7.53 -34.76
N VAL A 17 -37.60 6.52 -34.01
CA VAL A 17 -38.99 6.07 -34.05
C VAL A 17 -39.80 7.14 -33.32
N ASN A 18 -40.25 8.15 -34.05
CA ASN A 18 -41.27 9.08 -33.57
C ASN A 18 -42.62 8.35 -33.64
N VAL A 19 -42.94 7.60 -32.60
CA VAL A 19 -44.28 7.06 -32.36
C VAL A 19 -44.91 7.96 -31.31
N GLU A 20 -45.75 8.89 -31.78
CA GLU A 20 -46.72 9.56 -30.92
C GLU A 20 -47.55 8.48 -30.19
N GLY A 21 -47.48 8.48 -28.86
CA GLY A 21 -48.24 7.55 -28.02
C GLY A 21 -47.45 6.46 -27.29
N LYS A 22 -46.10 6.44 -27.34
CA LYS A 22 -45.32 5.57 -26.44
C LYS A 22 -45.19 6.19 -25.04
N PRO A 23 -45.30 5.40 -23.94
CA PRO A 23 -44.96 5.89 -22.62
C PRO A 23 -43.53 6.44 -22.64
N SER A 24 -43.28 7.53 -21.91
CA SER A 24 -41.93 8.07 -21.74
C SER A 24 -41.00 6.93 -21.34
N VAL A 25 -40.04 6.58 -22.20
CA VAL A 25 -39.06 5.56 -21.86
C VAL A 25 -38.24 6.13 -20.71
N GLU A 26 -38.34 5.49 -19.56
CA GLU A 26 -37.58 5.88 -18.38
C GLU A 26 -36.08 5.77 -18.71
N THR A 27 -35.32 6.82 -18.38
CA THR A 27 -33.89 6.90 -18.66
C THR A 27 -33.12 7.13 -17.37
N ILE A 28 -31.99 6.46 -17.24
CA ILE A 28 -31.03 6.65 -16.15
C ILE A 28 -29.68 7.10 -16.71
N THR A 29 -28.83 7.64 -15.84
CA THR A 29 -27.43 7.94 -16.15
C THR A 29 -26.58 6.68 -15.96
N TYR A 30 -25.90 6.27 -17.02
CA TYR A 30 -24.86 5.23 -16.94
C TYR A 30 -23.50 5.90 -16.79
N SER A 31 -22.69 5.44 -15.84
CA SER A 31 -21.39 6.00 -15.49
C SER A 31 -20.29 4.93 -15.51
N VAL A 32 -19.25 5.13 -16.31
CA VAL A 32 -18.14 4.16 -16.45
C VAL A 32 -16.78 4.83 -16.47
N VAL A 33 -15.86 4.28 -15.69
CA VAL A 33 -14.44 4.59 -15.71
C VAL A 33 -13.77 3.74 -16.79
N ALA A 34 -13.11 4.40 -17.73
CA ALA A 34 -12.39 3.72 -18.82
C ALA A 34 -11.25 4.58 -19.34
N LEU A 35 -10.08 3.98 -19.59
CA LEU A 35 -9.04 4.62 -20.36
C LEU A 35 -9.32 4.47 -21.86
N LEU A 36 -9.42 5.58 -22.58
CA LEU A 36 -9.59 5.60 -24.03
C LEU A 36 -8.35 6.15 -24.72
N ASN A 37 -8.04 5.63 -25.90
CA ASN A 37 -7.14 6.33 -26.83
C ASN A 37 -7.91 7.39 -27.63
N ASN A 38 -7.19 8.27 -28.32
CA ASN A 38 -7.78 9.41 -29.05
C ASN A 38 -8.75 9.01 -30.17
N SER A 39 -8.72 7.75 -30.63
CA SER A 39 -9.61 7.22 -31.67
C SER A 39 -10.84 6.51 -31.09
N GLN A 40 -11.02 6.50 -29.77
CA GLN A 40 -12.08 5.76 -29.12
C GLN A 40 -13.17 6.67 -28.53
N LEU A 41 -14.41 6.21 -28.63
CA LEU A 41 -15.57 6.71 -27.90
C LEU A 41 -16.02 5.69 -26.87
N MET A 42 -16.64 6.17 -25.80
CA MET A 42 -17.30 5.31 -24.82
C MET A 42 -18.79 5.19 -25.13
N GLY A 43 -19.36 4.01 -24.93
CA GLY A 43 -20.79 3.77 -25.04
C GLY A 43 -21.31 2.77 -24.03
N VAL A 44 -22.62 2.72 -23.87
CA VAL A 44 -23.36 1.66 -23.20
C VAL A 44 -24.31 1.00 -24.19
N GLU A 45 -24.23 -0.32 -24.32
CA GLU A 45 -25.19 -1.14 -25.05
C GLU A 45 -26.30 -1.55 -24.09
N VAL A 46 -27.52 -1.05 -24.31
CA VAL A 46 -28.73 -1.35 -23.53
C VAL A 46 -29.70 -2.12 -24.41
N ASP A 47 -30.04 -3.36 -24.05
CA ASP A 47 -30.92 -4.23 -24.84
C ASP A 47 -30.59 -4.24 -26.35
N SER A 48 -29.30 -4.35 -26.70
CA SER A 48 -28.73 -4.34 -28.06
C SER A 48 -28.67 -2.96 -28.77
N ALA A 49 -29.02 -1.87 -28.11
CA ALA A 49 -28.88 -0.51 -28.64
C ALA A 49 -27.71 0.24 -27.97
N ILE A 50 -26.80 0.80 -28.77
CA ILE A 50 -25.64 1.54 -28.26
C ILE A 50 -25.99 3.02 -28.07
N HIS A 51 -25.67 3.55 -26.89
CA HIS A 51 -25.79 4.95 -26.52
C HIS A 51 -24.40 5.50 -26.18
N ILE A 52 -24.01 6.62 -26.77
CA ILE A 52 -22.69 7.24 -26.54
C ILE A 52 -22.65 7.91 -25.17
N LEU A 53 -21.56 7.69 -24.44
CA LEU A 53 -21.24 8.35 -23.18
C LEU A 53 -20.19 9.43 -23.43
N GLN A 54 -20.32 10.55 -22.73
CA GLN A 54 -19.41 11.70 -22.83
C GLN A 54 -18.49 11.74 -21.62
N LEU A 55 -17.27 12.26 -21.81
CA LEU A 55 -16.33 12.48 -20.71
C LEU A 55 -16.90 13.49 -19.71
N ASP A 56 -16.97 13.10 -18.44
CA ASP A 56 -17.51 13.89 -17.32
C ASP A 56 -16.46 14.86 -16.79
N GLN A 57 -16.20 15.91 -17.57
CA GLN A 57 -15.23 16.95 -17.23
C GLN A 57 -15.55 17.59 -15.85
N PRO A 58 -14.54 17.87 -15.00
CA PRO A 58 -13.10 17.88 -15.30
C PRO A 58 -12.38 16.53 -15.13
N SER A 59 -13.12 15.43 -14.89
CA SER A 59 -12.51 14.10 -14.86
C SER A 59 -11.85 13.78 -16.21
N THR A 60 -10.75 13.04 -16.14
CA THR A 60 -9.97 12.61 -17.29
C THR A 60 -10.23 11.15 -17.68
N ILE A 61 -11.11 10.45 -16.95
CA ILE A 61 -11.32 8.99 -17.12
C ILE A 61 -12.77 8.52 -16.89
N LEU A 62 -13.67 9.37 -16.41
CA LEU A 62 -15.07 9.01 -16.13
C LEU A 62 -15.98 9.44 -17.28
N TYR A 63 -16.76 8.52 -17.84
CA TYR A 63 -17.71 8.78 -18.92
C TYR A 63 -19.14 8.58 -18.43
N ARG A 64 -20.04 9.49 -18.82
CA ARG A 64 -21.45 9.50 -18.41
C ARG A 64 -22.38 9.82 -19.56
N GLY A 65 -23.60 9.29 -19.49
CA GLY A 65 -24.64 9.55 -20.48
C GLY A 65 -25.96 8.93 -20.11
N LYS A 66 -27.05 9.52 -20.63
CA LYS A 66 -28.41 8.99 -20.42
C LYS A 66 -28.76 7.95 -21.47
N ALA A 67 -29.31 6.84 -21.03
CA ALA A 67 -29.90 5.82 -21.89
C ALA A 67 -31.14 5.20 -21.21
N PRO A 68 -31.99 4.48 -21.94
CA PRO A 68 -33.13 3.77 -21.36
C PRO A 68 -32.73 2.87 -20.19
N VAL A 69 -33.65 2.66 -19.25
CA VAL A 69 -33.56 1.56 -18.27
C VAL A 69 -33.54 0.23 -19.03
N ALA A 70 -32.52 -0.59 -18.80
CA ALA A 70 -32.39 -1.90 -19.42
C ALA A 70 -33.57 -2.81 -19.02
N ARG A 71 -34.07 -3.61 -19.95
CA ARG A 71 -35.11 -4.62 -19.66
C ARG A 71 -34.50 -5.98 -19.36
N GLN A 72 -33.42 -6.32 -20.06
CA GLN A 72 -32.73 -7.60 -19.90
C GLN A 72 -31.35 -7.38 -19.31
N SER A 73 -30.57 -6.50 -19.92
CA SER A 73 -29.18 -6.26 -19.52
C SER A 73 -28.60 -5.06 -20.22
N TYR A 74 -27.46 -4.59 -19.70
CA TYR A 74 -26.60 -3.66 -20.41
C TYR A 74 -25.14 -4.09 -20.32
N ARG A 75 -24.27 -3.48 -21.12
CA ARG A 75 -22.81 -3.59 -20.99
C ARG A 75 -22.13 -2.38 -21.57
N TYR A 76 -20.92 -2.10 -21.14
CA TYR A 76 -20.14 -1.00 -21.70
C TYR A 76 -19.37 -1.43 -22.95
N VAL A 77 -19.15 -0.46 -23.83
CA VAL A 77 -18.45 -0.67 -25.10
C VAL A 77 -17.47 0.46 -25.38
N LYS A 78 -16.31 0.11 -25.95
CA LYS A 78 -15.40 1.07 -26.59
C LYS A 78 -15.62 1.00 -28.10
N ILE A 79 -15.80 2.14 -28.73
CA ILE A 79 -16.10 2.25 -30.16
C ILE A 79 -14.93 2.95 -30.84
N ASN A 80 -14.33 2.33 -31.85
CA ASN A 80 -13.34 2.99 -32.67
C ASN A 80 -14.05 4.00 -33.61
N ALA A 81 -13.69 5.27 -33.52
CA ALA A 81 -14.32 6.36 -34.26
C ALA A 81 -13.98 6.36 -35.76
N GLU A 82 -12.91 5.68 -36.18
CA GLU A 82 -12.45 5.62 -37.57
C GLU A 82 -13.14 4.51 -38.37
N ASN A 83 -13.29 3.33 -37.75
CA ASN A 83 -13.82 2.13 -38.43
C ASN A 83 -15.10 1.56 -37.81
N TYR A 84 -15.62 2.18 -36.75
CA TYR A 84 -16.82 1.79 -36.02
C TYR A 84 -16.79 0.38 -35.42
N CYS A 85 -15.61 -0.23 -35.28
CA CYS A 85 -15.46 -1.49 -34.56
C CYS A 85 -15.78 -1.29 -33.08
N VAL A 86 -16.56 -2.23 -32.53
CA VAL A 86 -17.03 -2.20 -31.14
C VAL A 86 -16.31 -3.26 -30.33
N THR A 87 -15.61 -2.85 -29.28
CA THR A 87 -15.05 -3.72 -28.25
C THR A 87 -15.96 -3.65 -27.03
N ALA A 88 -16.77 -4.68 -26.83
CA ALA A 88 -17.68 -4.79 -25.69
C ALA A 88 -17.03 -5.48 -24.49
N GLU A 89 -17.54 -5.20 -23.28
CA GLU A 89 -17.26 -6.05 -22.12
C GLU A 89 -17.62 -7.51 -22.41
N GLY A 90 -16.87 -8.44 -21.82
CA GLY A 90 -17.06 -9.88 -21.99
C GLY A 90 -18.27 -10.45 -21.23
N PHE A 91 -19.02 -9.61 -20.52
CA PHE A 91 -20.17 -9.99 -19.71
C PHE A 91 -21.29 -8.94 -19.85
N TYR A 92 -22.48 -9.31 -19.40
CA TYR A 92 -23.64 -8.43 -19.30
C TYR A 92 -23.92 -8.10 -17.84
N ARG A 93 -24.29 -6.85 -17.59
CA ARG A 93 -24.70 -6.33 -16.27
C ARG A 93 -26.22 -6.44 -16.12
N PRO A 94 -26.73 -6.72 -14.92
CA PRO A 94 -28.17 -6.78 -14.65
C PRO A 94 -28.79 -5.38 -14.80
N PRO A 95 -30.10 -5.26 -15.10
CA PRO A 95 -30.76 -3.96 -15.16
C PRO A 95 -30.72 -3.15 -13.86
N GLU A 96 -30.57 -1.84 -14.00
CA GLU A 96 -30.65 -0.86 -12.90
C GLU A 96 -31.83 0.10 -13.14
N THR A 97 -32.57 0.42 -12.08
CA THR A 97 -33.72 1.35 -12.15
C THR A 97 -33.38 2.77 -11.72
N ILE A 98 -32.14 2.99 -11.28
CA ILE A 98 -31.60 4.29 -10.88
C ILE A 98 -30.26 4.52 -11.60
N ASP A 99 -29.74 5.74 -11.53
CA ASP A 99 -28.41 6.06 -12.04
C ASP A 99 -27.37 5.06 -11.51
N THR A 100 -26.55 4.52 -12.42
CA THR A 100 -25.51 3.56 -12.01
C THR A 100 -24.47 4.27 -11.14
N VAL A 101 -23.81 3.50 -10.28
CA VAL A 101 -22.56 3.94 -9.65
C VAL A 101 -21.49 4.22 -10.73
N ASN A 102 -20.36 4.80 -10.35
CA ASN A 102 -19.20 4.87 -11.23
C ASN A 102 -18.63 3.45 -11.40
N GLU A 103 -19.12 2.73 -12.41
CA GLU A 103 -18.69 1.39 -12.74
C GLU A 103 -17.31 1.43 -13.42
N TYR A 104 -16.64 0.29 -13.52
CA TYR A 104 -15.36 0.21 -14.21
C TYR A 104 -15.46 -0.72 -15.42
N PHE A 105 -14.96 -0.27 -16.56
CA PHE A 105 -14.97 -1.05 -17.79
C PHE A 105 -14.22 -2.38 -17.61
N ASN A 106 -14.91 -3.49 -17.88
CA ASN A 106 -14.39 -4.84 -17.79
C ASN A 106 -14.07 -5.29 -16.35
N ARG A 107 -14.93 -4.93 -15.39
CA ARG A 107 -14.99 -5.49 -14.03
C ARG A 107 -16.39 -5.95 -13.68
N THR A 108 -16.51 -7.19 -13.22
CA THR A 108 -17.83 -7.86 -13.06
C THR A 108 -18.59 -7.41 -11.81
N TRP A 109 -17.96 -6.63 -10.94
CA TRP A 109 -18.52 -6.17 -9.68
C TRP A 109 -18.07 -4.73 -9.38
N ASN A 110 -18.90 -4.00 -8.60
CA ASN A 110 -18.60 -2.62 -8.19
C ASN A 110 -18.26 -2.51 -6.69
N LYS A 111 -18.94 -3.31 -5.85
CA LYS A 111 -18.68 -3.41 -4.42
C LYS A 111 -18.82 -4.84 -3.91
N LYS A 112 -17.88 -5.29 -3.08
CA LYS A 112 -17.89 -6.57 -2.36
C LYS A 112 -18.17 -6.34 -0.88
N LYS A 113 -18.81 -7.32 -0.24
CA LYS A 113 -18.91 -7.35 1.23
C LYS A 113 -17.65 -8.03 1.74
N ILE A 114 -16.86 -7.31 2.55
CA ILE A 114 -15.65 -7.86 3.15
C ILE A 114 -15.88 -7.97 4.66
N THR A 115 -15.63 -9.14 5.20
CA THR A 115 -15.68 -9.40 6.64
C THR A 115 -14.57 -8.62 7.32
N PRO A 116 -14.84 -7.71 8.27
CA PRO A 116 -13.78 -7.06 9.04
C PRO A 116 -13.16 -8.06 10.03
N PHE A 117 -11.93 -7.81 10.47
CA PHE A 117 -11.43 -8.49 11.66
C PHE A 117 -12.28 -8.15 12.89
N PRO A 118 -12.38 -9.06 13.87
CA PRO A 118 -12.97 -8.72 15.16
C PRO A 118 -12.14 -7.64 15.83
N GLN A 119 -12.80 -6.70 16.50
CA GLN A 119 -12.12 -5.76 17.38
C GLN A 119 -11.65 -6.53 18.63
N VAL A 120 -10.34 -6.76 18.74
CA VAL A 120 -9.74 -7.49 19.88
C VAL A 120 -9.58 -6.57 21.07
N TYR A 121 -9.16 -5.33 20.82
CA TYR A 121 -9.10 -4.29 21.82
C TYR A 121 -9.80 -3.04 21.31
N GLU A 122 -10.52 -2.36 22.18
CA GLU A 122 -11.11 -1.06 21.83
C GLU A 122 -10.03 -0.08 21.35
N PRO A 123 -10.37 0.80 20.38
CA PRO A 123 -9.52 1.92 20.00
C PRO A 123 -9.05 2.71 21.22
N LEU A 124 -7.75 2.95 21.30
CA LEU A 124 -7.16 3.72 22.39
C LEU A 124 -7.73 5.13 22.39
N SER A 125 -8.01 5.68 23.58
CA SER A 125 -8.65 7.00 23.74
C SER A 125 -7.83 8.17 23.22
N ILE A 126 -6.54 7.96 22.99
CA ILE A 126 -5.67 8.93 22.32
C ILE A 126 -6.06 9.13 20.85
N ILE A 127 -6.65 8.12 20.21
CA ILE A 127 -7.09 8.17 18.81
C ILE A 127 -8.38 8.99 18.74
N LYS A 128 -8.31 10.12 18.06
CA LYS A 128 -9.44 11.02 17.84
C LYS A 128 -9.62 11.26 16.34
N ARG A 129 -9.47 10.17 15.57
CA ARG A 129 -9.41 10.20 14.13
C ARG A 129 -10.70 10.75 13.52
N ILE A 130 -10.56 11.70 12.62
CA ILE A 130 -11.69 12.19 11.82
C ILE A 130 -12.07 11.13 10.78
N PRO A 131 -13.35 10.72 10.68
CA PRO A 131 -13.77 9.76 9.66
C PRO A 131 -13.40 10.22 8.25
N THR A 132 -12.72 9.35 7.52
CA THR A 132 -12.32 9.61 6.13
C THR A 132 -13.05 8.69 5.15
N LYS A 133 -13.23 9.16 3.93
CA LYS A 133 -13.79 8.41 2.79
C LYS A 133 -12.69 7.86 1.86
N LEU A 134 -11.41 8.04 2.21
CA LEU A 134 -10.29 7.51 1.43
C LEU A 134 -10.25 5.98 1.49
N HIS A 135 -10.53 5.42 2.67
CA HIS A 135 -10.39 3.99 2.94
C HIS A 135 -11.75 3.28 3.06
N LYS A 136 -12.46 3.17 1.94
CA LYS A 136 -13.75 2.47 1.88
C LYS A 136 -13.51 0.98 1.61
N GLU A 137 -14.00 0.14 2.53
CA GLU A 137 -13.97 -1.32 2.36
C GLU A 137 -14.86 -1.81 1.22
N GLY A 138 -14.39 -2.84 0.53
CA GLY A 138 -15.16 -3.55 -0.51
C GLY A 138 -15.22 -2.87 -1.86
N GLU A 139 -14.52 -1.75 -2.07
CA GLU A 139 -14.45 -1.05 -3.35
C GLU A 139 -13.01 -0.73 -3.73
N ILE A 140 -12.76 -0.61 -5.04
CA ILE A 140 -11.45 -0.25 -5.59
C ILE A 140 -11.60 1.06 -6.34
N SER A 141 -10.98 2.11 -5.82
CA SER A 141 -11.01 3.43 -6.45
C SER A 141 -10.11 3.48 -7.68
N THR A 142 -10.22 4.55 -8.48
CA THR A 142 -9.34 4.83 -9.62
C THR A 142 -8.63 6.15 -9.42
N ILE A 143 -7.32 6.15 -9.65
CA ILE A 143 -6.48 7.35 -9.73
C ILE A 143 -5.94 7.45 -11.15
N HIS A 144 -6.24 8.55 -11.82
CA HIS A 144 -5.67 8.86 -13.14
C HIS A 144 -4.84 10.13 -13.05
N LEU A 145 -3.56 10.00 -13.35
CA LEU A 145 -2.58 11.08 -13.36
C LEU A 145 -2.30 11.50 -14.80
N VAL A 146 -2.30 12.82 -15.05
CA VAL A 146 -1.94 13.37 -16.37
C VAL A 146 -0.81 14.38 -16.20
N ALA A 147 0.30 14.16 -16.90
CA ALA A 147 1.51 14.95 -16.81
C ALA A 147 2.25 15.04 -18.15
N ASP A 148 3.25 15.93 -18.22
CA ASP A 148 4.14 16.00 -19.37
C ASP A 148 4.96 14.71 -19.51
N GLN A 149 4.95 14.11 -20.71
CA GLN A 149 5.61 12.82 -20.94
C GLN A 149 7.13 12.90 -20.82
N GLN A 150 7.77 14.01 -21.19
CA GLN A 150 9.22 14.14 -21.12
C GLN A 150 9.69 14.22 -19.66
N GLU A 151 8.94 14.94 -18.81
CA GLU A 151 9.20 14.99 -17.37
C GLU A 151 9.00 13.62 -16.70
N LEU A 152 7.96 12.87 -17.10
CA LEU A 152 7.76 11.50 -16.63
C LEU A 152 8.89 10.56 -17.06
N ASP A 153 9.32 10.63 -18.31
CA ASP A 153 10.41 9.81 -18.84
C ASP A 153 11.71 10.13 -18.09
N LYS A 154 11.99 11.41 -17.83
CA LYS A 154 13.14 11.84 -17.02
C LYS A 154 13.06 11.30 -15.60
N MET A 155 11.91 11.40 -14.93
CA MET A 155 11.71 10.87 -13.58
C MET A 155 11.98 9.36 -13.51
N HIS A 156 11.47 8.57 -14.46
CA HIS A 156 11.67 7.12 -14.47
C HIS A 156 13.10 6.72 -14.86
N GLN A 157 13.73 7.44 -15.80
CA GLN A 157 15.13 7.16 -16.19
C GLN A 157 16.12 7.45 -15.06
N ASN A 158 15.82 8.46 -14.23
CA ASN A 158 16.64 8.84 -13.07
C ASN A 158 15.96 8.38 -11.77
N TYR A 159 15.47 7.13 -11.74
CA TYR A 159 14.68 6.58 -10.62
C TYR A 159 15.39 6.66 -9.26
N GLY A 160 16.72 6.77 -9.21
CA GLY A 160 17.48 6.97 -7.96
C GLY A 160 17.36 8.38 -7.37
N GLU A 161 16.83 9.35 -8.12
CA GLU A 161 16.73 10.76 -7.71
C GLU A 161 15.32 11.14 -7.26
N ASP A 162 15.22 12.16 -6.40
CA ASP A 162 13.94 12.75 -5.97
C ASP A 162 13.47 13.80 -6.98
N ILE A 163 12.79 13.35 -8.04
CA ILE A 163 12.26 14.22 -9.10
C ILE A 163 10.75 14.37 -8.96
N ASP A 164 10.29 15.60 -8.69
CA ASP A 164 8.87 15.95 -8.69
C ASP A 164 8.39 16.36 -10.09
N VAL A 165 7.34 15.68 -10.57
CA VAL A 165 6.65 16.00 -11.80
C VAL A 165 5.31 16.68 -11.49
N LYS A 166 5.04 17.82 -12.13
CA LYS A 166 3.73 18.48 -12.03
C LYS A 166 2.70 17.71 -12.85
N ALA A 167 1.54 17.48 -12.26
CA ALA A 167 0.46 16.71 -12.88
C ALA A 167 -0.93 17.21 -12.45
N THR A 168 -1.96 16.69 -13.13
CA THR A 168 -3.34 16.69 -12.64
C THR A 168 -3.70 15.29 -12.14
N MET A 169 -4.71 15.19 -11.27
CA MET A 169 -5.22 13.93 -10.77
C MET A 169 -6.75 13.89 -10.82
N SER A 170 -7.31 12.85 -11.42
CA SER A 170 -8.71 12.44 -11.23
C SER A 170 -8.76 11.30 -10.22
N TYR A 171 -9.53 11.44 -9.15
CA TYR A 171 -9.85 10.37 -8.20
C TYR A 171 -11.32 9.99 -8.36
N VAL A 172 -11.60 8.72 -8.70
CA VAL A 172 -12.96 8.23 -8.91
C VAL A 172 -13.20 7.02 -8.01
N SER A 173 -14.12 7.14 -7.05
CA SER A 173 -14.68 6.01 -6.31
C SER A 173 -16.04 5.63 -6.90
N ILE A 174 -16.73 4.64 -6.33
CA ILE A 174 -18.07 4.23 -6.82
C ILE A 174 -19.09 5.38 -6.74
N THR A 175 -18.91 6.35 -5.84
CA THR A 175 -19.84 7.49 -5.65
C THR A 175 -19.24 8.84 -5.99
N ASP A 176 -17.92 9.01 -5.79
CA ASP A 176 -17.27 10.32 -5.83
C ASP A 176 -16.39 10.44 -7.07
N SER A 177 -16.37 11.62 -7.71
CA SER A 177 -15.44 12.01 -8.77
C SER A 177 -14.81 13.34 -8.39
N LEU A 178 -13.53 13.31 -8.01
CA LEU A 178 -12.76 14.46 -7.54
C LEU A 178 -11.64 14.77 -8.53
N PHE A 179 -11.35 16.05 -8.74
CA PHE A 179 -10.31 16.50 -9.65
C PHE A 179 -9.38 17.50 -8.97
N PHE A 180 -8.08 17.27 -9.12
CA PHE A 180 -7.02 18.10 -8.56
C PHE A 180 -6.14 18.62 -9.70
N LYS A 181 -6.18 19.93 -9.91
CA LYS A 181 -5.49 20.58 -11.04
C LYS A 181 -3.99 20.73 -10.83
N HIS A 182 -3.54 20.83 -9.57
CA HIS A 182 -2.16 21.13 -9.22
C HIS A 182 -1.65 20.13 -8.18
N ILE A 183 -1.07 19.04 -8.68
CA ILE A 183 -0.36 18.07 -7.85
C ILE A 183 1.12 17.99 -8.24
N LYS A 184 1.94 17.47 -7.33
CA LYS A 184 3.26 16.90 -7.62
C LYS A 184 3.21 15.40 -7.43
N MET A 185 3.84 14.68 -8.34
CA MET A 185 4.08 13.24 -8.19
C MET A 185 5.57 12.93 -8.33
N SER A 186 6.04 11.93 -7.60
CA SER A 186 7.42 11.44 -7.67
C SER A 186 7.45 9.93 -7.45
N ILE A 187 8.51 9.26 -7.89
CA ILE A 187 8.76 7.87 -7.50
C ILE A 187 9.02 7.85 -5.98
N SER A 188 8.40 6.90 -5.29
CA SER A 188 8.49 6.77 -3.83
C SER A 188 9.45 5.66 -3.39
N GLY A 189 9.73 5.62 -2.08
CA GLY A 189 10.57 4.62 -1.43
C GLY A 189 12.06 4.80 -1.71
N HIS A 190 12.85 3.85 -1.21
CA HIS A 190 14.31 3.83 -1.35
C HIS A 190 14.72 2.50 -2.03
N SER A 191 14.63 1.41 -1.29
CA SER A 191 14.86 0.05 -1.77
C SER A 191 13.78 -0.48 -2.71
N SER A 192 12.63 0.17 -2.88
CA SER A 192 11.58 -0.28 -3.81
C SER A 192 11.74 0.26 -5.23
N ARG A 193 12.67 1.20 -5.47
CA ARG A 193 12.76 1.92 -6.75
C ARG A 193 13.36 1.08 -7.89
N TRP A 194 14.11 0.04 -7.57
CA TRP A 194 14.68 -0.87 -8.58
C TRP A 194 13.64 -1.78 -9.23
N MET A 195 12.49 -1.96 -8.58
CA MET A 195 11.50 -2.96 -8.96
C MET A 195 10.85 -2.62 -10.30
N PRO A 196 10.39 -3.62 -11.08
CA PRO A 196 9.64 -3.36 -12.31
C PRO A 196 8.39 -2.50 -12.08
N LYS A 197 7.73 -2.65 -10.93
CA LYS A 197 6.56 -1.85 -10.56
C LYS A 197 6.91 -0.90 -9.41
N VAL A 198 7.11 0.38 -9.74
CA VAL A 198 7.55 1.41 -8.80
C VAL A 198 6.36 2.05 -8.07
N PRO A 199 6.49 2.41 -6.78
CA PRO A 199 5.47 3.17 -6.05
C PRO A 199 5.60 4.69 -6.33
N TYR A 200 4.55 5.45 -6.03
CA TYR A 200 4.51 6.90 -6.25
C TYR A 200 4.09 7.67 -5.00
N ASN A 201 4.68 8.84 -4.77
CA ASN A 201 4.15 9.85 -3.85
C ASN A 201 3.27 10.81 -4.65
N ILE A 202 2.16 11.24 -4.07
CA ILE A 202 1.30 12.30 -4.63
C ILE A 202 1.08 13.36 -3.55
N LYS A 203 1.39 14.61 -3.90
CA LYS A 203 1.15 15.78 -3.05
C LYS A 203 0.24 16.78 -3.76
N ILE A 204 -0.85 17.13 -3.11
CA ILE A 204 -1.76 18.19 -3.57
C ILE A 204 -1.19 19.53 -3.12
N GLU A 205 -0.88 20.42 -4.08
CA GLU A 205 -0.22 21.70 -3.80
C GLU A 205 -1.24 22.80 -3.47
N GLU A 206 -2.42 22.76 -4.10
CA GLU A 206 -3.43 23.82 -4.02
C GLU A 206 -4.85 23.26 -3.97
N GLY A 207 -5.75 24.02 -3.34
CA GLY A 207 -7.18 23.71 -3.28
C GLY A 207 -7.55 22.69 -2.20
N ASP A 208 -8.60 21.94 -2.48
CA ASP A 208 -9.13 20.94 -1.55
C ASP A 208 -8.18 19.75 -1.42
N ARG A 209 -8.16 19.16 -0.22
CA ARG A 209 -7.41 17.95 0.09
C ARG A 209 -8.22 16.70 -0.26
N LEU A 210 -7.55 15.59 -0.58
CA LEU A 210 -8.22 14.31 -0.80
C LEU A 210 -8.72 13.75 0.54
N TYR A 211 -10.00 13.98 0.83
CA TYR A 211 -10.64 13.60 2.10
C TYR A 211 -9.85 14.05 3.35
N GLY A 212 -9.30 15.27 3.30
CA GLY A 212 -8.50 15.85 4.38
C GLY A 212 -6.99 15.67 4.23
N PHE A 213 -6.52 14.73 3.40
CA PHE A 213 -5.10 14.44 3.21
C PHE A 213 -4.48 15.26 2.08
N GLN A 214 -3.34 15.88 2.38
CA GLN A 214 -2.55 16.59 1.37
C GLN A 214 -1.61 15.65 0.61
N ARG A 215 -1.18 14.56 1.26
CA ARG A 215 -0.17 13.64 0.75
C ARG A 215 -0.68 12.21 0.88
N ILE A 216 -0.56 11.46 -0.18
CA ILE A 216 -0.81 10.02 -0.20
C ILE A 216 0.38 9.31 -0.84
N LYS A 217 0.62 8.07 -0.43
CA LYS A 217 1.55 7.17 -1.11
C LYS A 217 0.77 6.08 -1.82
N VAL A 218 1.08 5.89 -3.09
CA VAL A 218 0.53 4.83 -3.93
C VAL A 218 1.53 3.68 -3.95
N ARG A 219 1.25 2.66 -3.14
CA ARG A 219 2.05 1.45 -2.89
C ARG A 219 1.97 0.52 -4.08
N SER A 220 3.10 0.07 -4.60
CA SER A 220 3.15 -0.80 -5.79
C SER A 220 2.57 -2.19 -5.55
N LEU A 221 2.53 -2.63 -4.28
CA LEU A 221 2.27 -4.02 -3.88
C LEU A 221 3.25 -5.00 -4.52
N GLY A 222 4.37 -4.51 -5.07
CA GLY A 222 5.28 -5.31 -5.87
C GLY A 222 6.09 -6.32 -5.06
N ASN A 223 6.30 -6.05 -3.76
CA ASN A 223 7.07 -6.91 -2.84
C ASN A 223 6.25 -8.09 -2.32
N ASP A 224 4.95 -8.13 -2.63
CA ASP A 224 4.02 -9.10 -2.09
C ASP A 224 3.29 -9.82 -3.23
N PRO A 225 3.68 -11.05 -3.58
CA PRO A 225 2.98 -11.81 -4.61
C PRO A 225 1.50 -12.10 -4.30
N SER A 226 1.10 -11.98 -3.03
CA SER A 226 -0.29 -12.13 -2.61
C SER A 226 -1.08 -10.83 -2.68
N TYR A 227 -0.46 -9.66 -2.82
CA TYR A 227 -1.15 -8.34 -2.76
C TYR A 227 -1.94 -8.08 -1.45
N LEU A 228 -1.80 -8.90 -0.40
CA LEU A 228 -2.63 -8.89 0.80
C LEU A 228 -1.87 -8.56 2.09
N ARG A 229 -0.56 -8.79 2.18
CA ARG A 229 0.22 -8.73 3.43
C ARG A 229 0.11 -7.37 4.11
N GLU A 230 0.45 -6.31 3.39
CA GLU A 230 0.40 -4.94 3.94
C GLU A 230 -1.06 -4.56 4.32
N LYS A 231 -2.06 -4.97 3.53
CA LYS A 231 -3.48 -4.76 3.84
C LYS A 231 -3.89 -5.43 5.16
N LEU A 232 -3.54 -6.70 5.32
CA LEU A 232 -3.89 -7.49 6.50
C LEU A 232 -3.16 -6.98 7.74
N ALA A 233 -1.90 -6.57 7.61
CA ALA A 233 -1.15 -6.00 8.72
C ALA A 233 -1.81 -4.70 9.23
N TYR A 234 -2.15 -3.77 8.35
CA TYR A 234 -2.88 -2.54 8.72
C TYR A 234 -4.26 -2.86 9.32
N ASP A 235 -4.98 -3.83 8.78
CA ASP A 235 -6.28 -4.26 9.33
C ASP A 235 -6.13 -4.85 10.74
N MET A 236 -5.06 -5.59 11.01
CA MET A 236 -4.78 -6.13 12.35
C MET A 236 -4.41 -5.03 13.34
N ILE A 237 -3.69 -4.00 12.91
CA ILE A 237 -3.39 -2.82 13.76
C ILE A 237 -4.68 -2.11 14.16
N LYS A 238 -5.60 -1.91 13.21
CA LYS A 238 -6.95 -1.38 13.50
C LYS A 238 -7.75 -2.27 14.46
N ALA A 239 -7.69 -3.60 14.30
CA ALA A 239 -8.33 -4.57 15.20
C ALA A 239 -7.78 -4.55 16.63
N LEU A 240 -6.53 -4.10 16.82
CA LEU A 240 -5.91 -3.87 18.13
C LEU A 240 -6.11 -2.44 18.65
N GLY A 241 -6.88 -1.61 17.94
CA GLY A 241 -7.24 -0.27 18.38
C GLY A 241 -6.05 0.69 18.45
N LEU A 242 -5.08 0.54 17.55
CA LEU A 242 -3.85 1.34 17.47
C LEU A 242 -3.95 2.48 16.44
N PRO A 243 -3.26 3.62 16.65
CA PRO A 243 -3.19 4.70 15.67
C PRO A 243 -2.33 4.28 14.49
N ASP A 244 -2.86 4.40 13.28
CA ASP A 244 -2.13 4.05 12.06
C ASP A 244 -2.78 4.64 10.81
N THR A 245 -2.18 4.44 9.63
CA THR A 245 -2.88 4.59 8.35
C THR A 245 -3.70 3.34 8.03
N GLU A 246 -4.56 3.43 7.02
CA GLU A 246 -5.23 2.28 6.43
C GLU A 246 -4.72 2.06 5.00
N LEU A 247 -4.81 0.83 4.48
CA LEU A 247 -4.55 0.54 3.07
C LEU A 247 -5.85 0.28 2.34
N SER A 248 -6.05 0.94 1.20
CA SER A 248 -7.14 0.61 0.28
C SER A 248 -6.60 0.40 -1.12
N TYR A 249 -7.23 -0.47 -1.89
CA TYR A 249 -6.79 -0.73 -3.25
C TYR A 249 -7.25 0.38 -4.20
N CYS A 250 -6.39 0.71 -5.16
CA CYS A 250 -6.73 1.62 -6.25
C CYS A 250 -6.20 1.11 -7.59
N ARG A 251 -6.89 1.46 -8.67
CA ARG A 251 -6.41 1.27 -10.05
C ARG A 251 -5.67 2.53 -10.45
N LEU A 252 -4.41 2.39 -10.87
CA LEU A 252 -3.58 3.52 -11.24
C LEU A 252 -3.41 3.62 -12.76
N PHE A 253 -3.58 4.83 -13.27
CA PHE A 253 -3.34 5.20 -14.66
C PHE A 253 -2.42 6.41 -14.72
N LEU A 254 -1.51 6.42 -15.69
CA LEU A 254 -0.61 7.53 -15.95
C LEU A 254 -0.66 7.87 -17.44
N ASN A 255 -1.10 9.09 -17.76
CA ASN A 255 -1.40 9.50 -19.13
C ASN A 255 -2.31 8.47 -19.82
N GLY A 256 -1.94 7.99 -21.01
CA GLY A 256 -2.66 6.98 -21.77
C GLY A 256 -2.29 5.53 -21.41
N GLN A 257 -1.66 5.29 -20.25
CA GLN A 257 -1.16 3.97 -19.85
C GLN A 257 -1.81 3.45 -18.56
N GLU A 258 -2.20 2.19 -18.60
CA GLU A 258 -2.64 1.40 -17.44
C GLU A 258 -1.42 0.94 -16.63
N LEU A 259 -1.37 1.23 -15.33
CA LEU A 259 -0.27 0.80 -14.46
C LEU A 259 -0.62 -0.40 -13.58
N GLY A 260 -1.91 -0.59 -13.26
CA GLY A 260 -2.41 -1.77 -12.57
C GLY A 260 -3.04 -1.51 -11.21
N LEU A 261 -3.02 -2.52 -10.35
CA LEU A 261 -3.60 -2.53 -9.00
C LEU A 261 -2.56 -2.09 -7.97
N PHE A 262 -2.80 -0.98 -7.28
CA PHE A 262 -1.94 -0.43 -6.25
C PHE A 262 -2.67 -0.37 -4.90
N GLY A 263 -1.93 -0.14 -3.83
CA GLY A 263 -2.48 0.32 -2.56
C GLY A 263 -2.39 1.84 -2.45
N VAL A 264 -3.32 2.49 -1.77
CA VAL A 264 -3.21 3.88 -1.33
C VAL A 264 -3.17 3.90 0.19
N ILE A 265 -2.20 4.64 0.73
CA ILE A 265 -2.06 4.92 2.16
C ILE A 265 -1.89 6.43 2.37
N GLU A 266 -2.23 6.89 3.56
CA GLU A 266 -1.87 8.22 4.04
C GLU A 266 -0.38 8.25 4.38
N MET A 267 0.23 9.43 4.30
CA MET A 267 1.61 9.60 4.77
C MET A 267 1.59 10.13 6.21
N PHE A 268 2.45 9.59 7.10
CA PHE A 268 2.68 10.10 8.46
C PHE A 268 3.45 11.43 8.45
N GLN A 269 2.85 12.42 7.82
CA GLN A 269 3.31 13.78 7.70
C GLN A 269 2.10 14.69 7.80
N ASP A 270 2.29 15.91 8.28
CA ASP A 270 1.19 16.85 8.43
C ASP A 270 0.39 16.99 7.12
N PRO A 271 -0.95 16.95 7.21
CA PRO A 271 -1.80 17.05 8.42
C PRO A 271 -2.13 15.72 9.12
N TRP A 272 -1.48 14.59 8.83
CA TRP A 272 -1.90 13.28 9.36
C TRP A 272 -2.07 13.26 10.89
N SER A 273 -1.09 13.80 11.63
CA SER A 273 -1.13 13.82 13.09
C SER A 273 -2.32 14.63 13.64
N THR A 274 -2.74 15.69 12.94
CA THR A 274 -3.91 16.50 13.35
C THR A 274 -5.23 15.82 12.99
N LEU A 275 -5.26 15.07 11.89
CA LEU A 275 -6.43 14.26 11.51
C LEU A 275 -6.63 13.05 12.43
N GLU A 276 -5.54 12.49 12.95
CA GLU A 276 -5.56 11.31 13.82
C GLU A 276 -5.82 11.65 15.29
N PHE A 277 -5.25 12.75 15.80
CA PHE A 277 -5.27 13.08 17.24
C PHE A 277 -6.07 14.35 17.59
N GLY A 278 -6.41 15.18 16.60
CA GLY A 278 -6.97 16.52 16.82
C GLY A 278 -8.50 16.58 16.98
N ASN A 279 -9.25 15.50 16.77
CA ASN A 279 -10.72 15.47 16.91
C ASN A 279 -11.47 16.54 16.07
N GLY A 280 -10.93 16.92 14.90
CA GLY A 280 -11.51 17.98 14.07
C GLY A 280 -11.30 19.41 14.61
N ASP A 281 -10.52 19.57 15.67
CA ASP A 281 -10.06 20.88 16.12
C ASP A 281 -9.11 21.49 15.08
N LYS A 282 -9.50 22.65 14.55
CA LYS A 282 -8.73 23.36 13.51
C LYS A 282 -7.50 24.06 14.07
N ASP A 283 -7.47 24.28 15.39
CA ASP A 283 -6.38 24.94 16.10
C ASP A 283 -5.42 23.92 16.75
N TYR A 284 -5.71 22.62 16.63
CA TYR A 284 -4.82 21.56 17.12
C TYR A 284 -3.53 21.52 16.30
N GLU A 285 -2.41 21.87 16.96
CA GLU A 285 -1.08 21.74 16.40
C GLU A 285 -0.48 20.37 16.74
N GLY A 286 -0.24 19.55 15.73
CA GLY A 286 0.45 18.28 15.88
C GLY A 286 1.80 18.39 16.58
N GLY A 287 2.17 17.36 17.33
CA GLY A 287 3.50 17.17 17.90
C GLY A 287 4.57 16.79 16.87
N ILE A 288 5.74 16.39 17.35
CA ILE A 288 6.87 16.02 16.47
C ILE A 288 6.70 14.57 16.02
N VAL A 289 6.78 14.33 14.71
CA VAL A 289 6.77 12.98 14.12
C VAL A 289 8.19 12.64 13.68
N TYR A 290 8.78 11.59 14.25
CA TYR A 290 10.08 11.04 13.82
C TYR A 290 9.85 9.77 13.02
N GLN A 291 10.43 9.66 11.83
CA GLN A 291 10.49 8.43 11.04
C GLN A 291 11.83 7.73 11.25
N ALA A 292 11.83 6.43 11.54
CA ALA A 292 13.03 5.61 11.56
C ALA A 292 13.40 5.11 10.14
N HIS A 293 14.68 5.24 9.77
CA HIS A 293 15.21 4.88 8.44
C HIS A 293 16.09 3.63 8.45
N GLY A 294 16.12 2.88 9.56
CA GLY A 294 16.99 1.72 9.75
C GLY A 294 18.40 2.14 10.10
N HIS A 295 19.10 2.82 9.19
CA HIS A 295 20.46 3.29 9.40
C HIS A 295 20.80 4.57 8.63
N ALA A 296 21.73 5.34 9.19
CA ALA A 296 22.44 6.42 8.52
C ALA A 296 23.57 5.89 7.64
N ALA A 297 24.04 6.70 6.68
CA ALA A 297 25.21 6.39 5.85
C ALA A 297 26.49 6.17 6.68
N SER A 298 26.55 6.70 7.90
CA SER A 298 27.63 6.49 8.88
C SER A 298 27.65 5.08 9.48
N GLY A 299 26.59 4.29 9.29
CA GLY A 299 26.39 2.97 9.91
C GLY A 299 25.67 3.01 11.26
N ARG A 300 25.19 4.17 11.70
CA ARG A 300 24.39 4.33 12.92
C ARG A 300 22.94 3.90 12.69
N TYR A 301 22.37 3.09 13.57
CA TYR A 301 21.01 2.57 13.42
C TYR A 301 19.95 3.45 14.11
N SER A 302 18.69 3.30 13.70
CA SER A 302 17.51 3.82 14.42
C SER A 302 17.05 2.87 15.52
N ASP A 303 17.99 2.40 16.33
CA ASP A 303 17.79 1.39 17.38
C ASP A 303 17.40 1.98 18.75
N LEU A 304 17.11 3.28 18.80
CA LEU A 304 16.85 4.07 20.01
C LEU A 304 18.01 4.09 21.03
N GLU A 305 19.26 3.94 20.58
CA GLU A 305 20.44 4.17 21.42
C GLU A 305 20.47 5.63 21.95
N TYR A 306 20.94 5.79 23.20
CA TYR A 306 21.21 7.11 23.76
C TYR A 306 22.50 7.71 23.20
N LEU A 307 22.39 8.83 22.50
CA LEU A 307 23.50 9.59 21.96
C LEU A 307 23.68 10.87 22.77
N LYS A 308 24.85 11.04 23.38
CA LYS A 308 25.15 12.19 24.24
C LYS A 308 25.10 13.51 23.48
N ASN A 309 25.54 13.54 22.23
CA ASN A 309 25.56 14.73 21.40
C ASN A 309 24.28 14.82 20.57
N LEU A 310 23.57 15.96 20.66
CA LEU A 310 22.32 16.15 19.94
C LEU A 310 22.49 16.15 18.41
N SER A 311 23.66 16.52 17.90
CA SER A 311 24.00 16.48 16.47
C SER A 311 23.94 15.07 15.89
N ASP A 312 24.18 14.06 16.72
CA ASP A 312 24.28 12.67 16.27
C ASP A 312 22.91 12.07 15.94
N TYR A 313 21.82 12.70 16.38
CA TYR A 313 20.45 12.36 15.94
C TYR A 313 20.13 12.88 14.53
N LYS A 314 20.99 13.73 13.96
CA LYS A 314 20.83 14.30 12.61
C LYS A 314 21.64 13.55 11.55
N ASP A 315 22.12 12.36 11.88
CA ASP A 315 23.01 11.55 11.04
C ASP A 315 22.26 10.88 9.88
N GLY A 316 20.93 10.84 9.94
CA GLY A 316 20.04 10.30 8.89
C GLY A 316 19.32 9.02 9.29
N GLN A 317 19.53 8.52 10.50
CA GLN A 317 18.81 7.37 11.05
C GLN A 317 17.37 7.71 11.44
N TYR A 318 17.09 9.00 11.74
CA TYR A 318 15.73 9.51 11.93
C TYR A 318 15.49 10.78 11.12
N ASP A 319 14.32 10.88 10.50
CA ASP A 319 13.82 12.09 9.87
C ASP A 319 12.67 12.69 10.68
N ILE A 320 12.56 14.03 10.70
CA ILE A 320 11.39 14.71 11.25
C ILE A 320 10.38 14.96 10.13
N LYS A 321 9.17 14.41 10.26
CA LYS A 321 8.08 14.52 9.27
C LYS A 321 6.95 15.48 9.65
N SER A 322 7.05 16.16 10.79
CA SER A 322 6.15 17.25 11.17
C SER A 322 6.60 18.59 10.57
N ASP A 323 5.65 19.42 10.17
CA ASP A 323 5.89 20.78 9.69
C ASP A 323 6.22 21.72 10.87
N GLY A 324 7.18 22.64 10.68
CA GLY A 324 7.53 23.69 11.65
C GLY A 324 8.33 23.24 12.90
N LYS A 325 7.95 22.13 13.56
CA LYS A 325 8.65 21.63 14.76
C LYS A 325 9.80 20.69 14.37
N GLN A 326 11.05 21.15 14.53
CA GLN A 326 12.25 20.49 14.00
C GLN A 326 13.33 20.30 15.09
N SER A 327 13.02 19.54 16.15
CA SER A 327 13.92 19.33 17.29
C SER A 327 14.09 17.84 17.61
N PHE A 328 15.33 17.39 17.79
CA PHE A 328 15.65 16.05 18.30
C PHE A 328 15.77 15.98 19.83
N LYS A 329 15.56 17.09 20.55
CA LYS A 329 15.69 17.10 22.03
C LYS A 329 14.71 16.14 22.72
N PRO A 330 13.42 16.06 22.33
CA PRO A 330 12.51 15.06 22.90
C PRO A 330 12.99 13.62 22.67
N LEU A 331 13.46 13.31 21.45
CA LEU A 331 14.00 11.98 21.14
C LEU A 331 15.26 11.66 21.97
N GLN A 332 16.16 12.63 22.14
CA GLN A 332 17.33 12.46 23.01
C GLN A 332 16.95 12.24 24.48
N LYS A 333 15.94 12.98 24.99
CA LYS A 333 15.40 12.77 26.35
C LYS A 333 14.84 11.36 26.50
N PHE A 334 14.12 10.88 25.49
CA PHE A 334 13.51 9.55 25.50
C PHE A 334 14.53 8.42 25.43
N THR A 335 15.47 8.46 24.49
CA THR A 335 16.56 7.47 24.39
C THR A 335 17.45 7.46 25.64
N LYS A 336 17.73 8.63 26.25
CA LYS A 336 18.39 8.69 27.56
C LYS A 336 17.58 7.97 28.64
N PHE A 337 16.27 8.20 28.67
CA PHE A 337 15.38 7.52 29.59
C PHE A 337 15.36 5.99 29.36
N ILE A 338 15.40 5.51 28.11
CA ILE A 338 15.53 4.07 27.81
C ILE A 338 16.82 3.50 28.43
N ALA A 339 17.95 4.21 28.28
CA ALA A 339 19.23 3.76 28.79
C ALA A 339 19.30 3.73 30.33
N GLU A 340 18.75 4.76 30.99
CA GLU A 340 18.93 5.02 32.43
C GLU A 340 17.69 4.72 33.29
N GLY A 341 16.54 4.45 32.68
CA GLY A 341 15.24 4.30 33.34
C GLY A 341 15.16 3.09 34.28
N PRO A 342 14.31 3.15 35.32
CA PRO A 342 14.17 2.06 36.27
C PRO A 342 13.47 0.85 35.62
N VAL A 343 13.91 -0.36 36.00
CA VAL A 343 13.27 -1.62 35.59
C VAL A 343 12.48 -2.27 36.73
N GLU A 344 12.53 -1.69 37.93
CA GLU A 344 11.86 -2.17 39.12
C GLU A 344 11.44 -0.99 40.02
N GLY A 345 10.58 -1.25 40.99
CA GLY A 345 10.13 -0.28 41.99
C GLY A 345 8.64 0.04 41.90
N LYS A 346 8.07 0.55 43.00
CA LYS A 346 6.62 0.72 43.20
C LYS A 346 5.91 1.55 42.11
N HIS A 347 6.62 2.47 41.47
CA HIS A 347 6.08 3.42 40.48
C HIS A 347 6.72 3.22 39.09
N VAL A 348 7.33 2.07 38.82
CA VAL A 348 8.03 1.83 37.55
C VAL A 348 7.09 2.00 36.35
N VAL A 349 5.89 1.44 36.42
CA VAL A 349 4.84 1.59 35.39
C VAL A 349 4.44 3.06 35.21
N ASP A 350 4.21 3.74 36.33
CA ASP A 350 4.16 5.20 36.52
C ASP A 350 5.08 5.98 35.58
N ILE A 351 6.36 5.75 35.84
CA ILE A 351 7.49 6.49 35.28
C ILE A 351 7.63 6.23 33.79
N TRP A 352 7.49 4.98 33.34
CA TRP A 352 7.54 4.64 31.91
C TRP A 352 6.42 5.30 31.11
N ASN A 353 5.19 5.33 31.66
CA ASN A 353 4.05 5.95 30.99
C ASN A 353 4.16 7.47 30.81
N THR A 354 5.03 8.15 31.57
CA THR A 354 5.33 9.58 31.34
C THR A 354 6.18 9.82 30.10
N MET A 355 6.85 8.79 29.58
CA MET A 355 7.81 8.90 28.47
C MET A 355 7.32 8.19 27.20
N LEU A 356 6.60 7.08 27.35
CA LEU A 356 6.04 6.30 26.25
C LEU A 356 4.64 5.85 26.63
N HIS A 357 3.67 6.01 25.74
CA HIS A 357 2.34 5.43 25.92
C HIS A 357 2.43 3.90 25.82
N MET A 358 2.70 3.23 26.93
CA MET A 358 3.15 1.83 26.94
C MET A 358 2.15 0.88 26.28
N GLU A 359 0.86 1.14 26.40
CA GLU A 359 -0.16 0.30 25.78
C GLU A 359 -0.13 0.35 24.24
N THR A 360 0.25 1.48 23.63
CA THR A 360 0.46 1.53 22.17
C THR A 360 1.63 0.64 21.79
N PHE A 361 2.73 0.79 22.51
CA PHE A 361 3.94 0.03 22.29
C PHE A 361 3.74 -1.48 22.44
N LEU A 362 3.18 -1.96 23.56
CA LEU A 362 3.02 -3.40 23.80
C LEU A 362 2.08 -4.06 22.77
N ARG A 363 0.95 -3.43 22.44
CA ARG A 363 0.03 -3.94 21.40
C ARG A 363 0.72 -3.99 20.02
N SER A 364 1.54 -2.99 19.68
CA SER A 364 2.33 -3.02 18.43
C SER A 364 3.38 -4.13 18.43
N MET A 365 4.13 -4.32 19.52
CA MET A 365 5.15 -5.37 19.62
C MET A 365 4.54 -6.77 19.53
N VAL A 366 3.31 -6.95 20.03
CA VAL A 366 2.56 -8.20 19.85
C VAL A 366 2.34 -8.51 18.38
N LEU A 367 1.97 -7.51 17.57
CA LEU A 367 1.84 -7.68 16.13
C LEU A 367 3.17 -7.87 15.42
N GLU A 368 4.25 -7.20 15.86
CA GLU A 368 5.58 -7.47 15.27
C GLU A 368 5.98 -8.94 15.40
N VAL A 369 5.74 -9.53 16.58
CA VAL A 369 6.02 -10.95 16.82
C VAL A 369 5.08 -11.86 16.03
N LEU A 370 3.76 -11.66 16.16
CA LEU A 370 2.77 -12.55 15.55
C LEU A 370 2.68 -12.44 14.02
N ASN A 371 3.09 -11.32 13.43
CA ASN A 371 3.13 -11.14 11.98
C ASN A 371 4.54 -11.39 11.41
N SER A 372 5.49 -11.84 12.25
CA SER A 372 6.90 -12.05 11.88
C SER A 372 7.47 -10.84 11.16
N TYR A 373 7.21 -9.65 11.70
CA TYR A 373 7.60 -8.40 11.08
C TYR A 373 9.09 -8.15 11.24
N TRP A 374 9.88 -8.70 10.33
CA TRP A 374 11.34 -8.70 10.45
C TRP A 374 11.94 -7.31 10.21
N ASP A 375 11.31 -6.51 9.35
CA ASP A 375 11.77 -5.19 8.98
C ASP A 375 11.25 -4.09 9.94
N GLY A 376 10.76 -4.49 11.12
CA GLY A 376 10.25 -3.60 12.18
C GLY A 376 11.29 -3.20 13.23
N LEU A 377 10.82 -2.66 14.35
CA LEU A 377 11.69 -2.19 15.43
C LEU A 377 12.52 -3.33 16.04
N ILE A 378 11.88 -4.43 16.43
CA ILE A 378 12.53 -5.45 17.27
C ILE A 378 13.69 -6.11 16.52
N ALA A 379 13.44 -6.55 15.29
CA ALA A 379 14.38 -7.37 14.54
C ALA A 379 15.39 -6.58 13.70
N HIS A 380 15.02 -5.40 13.19
CA HIS A 380 15.87 -4.66 12.23
C HIS A 380 15.98 -3.15 12.51
N ASN A 381 15.36 -2.64 13.59
CA ASN A 381 15.38 -1.23 13.97
C ASN A 381 14.86 -0.28 12.87
N HIS A 382 13.88 -0.71 12.07
CA HIS A 382 13.39 0.03 10.90
C HIS A 382 11.85 0.19 10.93
N ASN A 383 11.34 1.05 10.06
CA ASN A 383 9.92 1.14 9.65
C ASN A 383 8.93 1.41 10.79
N PHE A 384 9.32 2.30 11.68
CA PHE A 384 8.42 2.83 12.69
C PHE A 384 8.47 4.34 12.73
N TYR A 385 7.41 4.90 13.30
CA TYR A 385 7.32 6.30 13.64
C TYR A 385 7.18 6.46 15.15
N LEU A 386 7.72 7.57 15.64
CA LEU A 386 7.54 8.04 17.00
C LEU A 386 6.84 9.40 16.94
N TYR A 387 5.65 9.49 17.52
CA TYR A 387 4.94 10.75 17.68
C TYR A 387 5.11 11.26 19.10
N ASN A 388 5.80 12.38 19.28
CA ASN A 388 5.87 13.08 20.56
C ASN A 388 4.61 13.94 20.71
N SER A 389 3.67 13.48 21.54
CA SER A 389 2.36 14.10 21.73
C SER A 389 2.49 15.48 22.38
N PRO A 390 1.85 16.53 21.83
CA PRO A 390 1.84 17.85 22.44
C PRO A 390 0.93 17.91 23.68
N ASP A 391 -0.05 16.98 23.79
CA ASP A 391 -1.01 16.92 24.89
C ASP A 391 -0.39 16.37 26.18
N THR A 392 0.55 15.44 26.05
CA THR A 392 1.09 14.66 27.18
C THR A 392 2.61 14.65 27.29
N ASP A 393 3.33 15.20 26.31
CA ASP A 393 4.81 15.16 26.20
C ASP A 393 5.42 13.74 26.28
N ASN A 394 4.63 12.70 25.99
CA ASN A 394 5.12 11.33 25.85
C ASN A 394 5.20 10.92 24.37
N PHE A 395 5.81 9.78 24.12
CA PHE A 395 5.88 9.17 22.80
C PHE A 395 4.75 8.18 22.57
N ILE A 396 4.23 8.16 21.34
CA ILE A 396 3.33 7.14 20.80
C ILE A 396 4.09 6.42 19.69
N TYR A 397 4.11 5.09 19.76
CA TYR A 397 4.71 4.24 18.74
C TYR A 397 3.70 3.95 17.63
N ILE A 398 4.14 4.03 16.38
CA ILE A 398 3.31 3.77 15.19
C ILE A 398 4.12 2.87 14.26
N SER A 399 3.60 1.69 13.92
CA SER A 399 4.22 0.79 12.94
C SER A 399 3.99 1.33 11.52
N ALA A 400 4.87 1.03 10.58
CA ALA A 400 4.71 1.44 9.18
C ALA A 400 5.34 0.42 8.23
N ASP A 401 5.16 0.55 6.92
CA ASP A 401 5.81 -0.27 5.87
C ASP A 401 5.75 -1.79 6.14
N LEU A 402 4.53 -2.31 6.23
CA LEU A 402 4.22 -3.65 6.76
C LEU A 402 4.19 -4.75 5.68
N ASP A 403 4.84 -4.54 4.54
CA ASP A 403 4.85 -5.47 3.42
C ASP A 403 5.72 -6.72 3.69
N PHE A 404 6.75 -6.59 4.52
CA PHE A 404 7.60 -7.67 5.02
C PHE A 404 7.04 -8.39 6.26
N THR A 405 5.80 -8.84 6.14
CA THR A 405 5.06 -9.58 7.17
C THR A 405 4.59 -10.94 6.63
N PHE A 406 4.04 -11.78 7.50
CA PHE A 406 3.40 -13.04 7.15
C PHE A 406 4.29 -13.98 6.30
N GLY A 407 5.53 -14.16 6.77
CA GLY A 407 6.51 -15.04 6.14
C GLY A 407 7.09 -14.51 4.83
N SER A 408 6.98 -13.20 4.57
CA SER A 408 7.79 -12.48 3.58
C SER A 408 9.06 -11.96 4.26
N VAL A 409 10.23 -12.46 3.87
CA VAL A 409 11.49 -12.22 4.60
C VAL A 409 12.71 -12.49 3.72
N ILE A 410 13.80 -11.75 3.93
CA ILE A 410 15.09 -11.95 3.20
C ILE A 410 16.22 -12.49 4.10
N ILE A 411 15.90 -12.80 5.35
CA ILE A 411 16.77 -13.41 6.37
C ILE A 411 16.24 -14.80 6.79
N ASP A 412 16.95 -15.50 7.68
CA ASP A 412 16.42 -16.77 8.25
C ASP A 412 15.17 -16.50 9.09
N SER A 413 14.03 -17.02 8.63
CA SER A 413 12.73 -16.85 9.28
C SER A 413 12.46 -17.85 10.41
N LYS A 414 13.24 -18.93 10.53
CA LYS A 414 13.00 -19.97 11.53
C LYS A 414 12.85 -19.43 12.96
N PRO A 415 13.68 -18.48 13.43
CA PRO A 415 13.56 -17.94 14.78
C PRO A 415 12.24 -17.17 15.01
N MET A 416 11.62 -16.64 13.96
CA MET A 416 10.35 -15.91 14.02
C MET A 416 9.12 -16.82 13.92
N LEU A 417 9.31 -18.06 13.46
CA LEU A 417 8.22 -19.02 13.22
C LEU A 417 8.00 -20.00 14.38
N THR A 418 8.83 -19.95 15.44
CA THR A 418 8.78 -20.93 16.55
C THR A 418 7.56 -20.78 17.44
N GLY A 419 6.87 -19.63 17.40
CA GLY A 419 5.83 -19.25 18.36
C GLY A 419 6.33 -18.80 19.73
N ASN A 420 7.59 -19.09 20.07
CA ASN A 420 8.26 -18.62 21.27
C ASN A 420 8.86 -17.23 21.01
N TYR A 421 8.29 -16.19 21.60
CA TYR A 421 8.76 -14.81 21.39
C TYR A 421 10.23 -14.60 21.81
N ASN A 422 10.79 -15.43 22.69
CA ASN A 422 12.19 -15.33 23.10
C ASN A 422 13.18 -15.65 21.97
N THR A 423 12.76 -16.37 20.94
CA THR A 423 13.59 -16.64 19.77
C THR A 423 13.48 -15.56 18.70
N PHE A 424 12.56 -14.60 18.87
CA PHE A 424 12.39 -13.52 17.91
C PHE A 424 13.66 -12.67 17.86
N PRO A 425 14.28 -12.46 16.68
CA PRO A 425 15.51 -11.70 16.54
C PRO A 425 15.40 -10.32 17.19
N GLY A 426 16.38 -9.96 18.02
CA GLY A 426 16.43 -8.66 18.68
C GLY A 426 15.60 -8.50 19.96
N MET A 427 14.73 -9.47 20.30
CA MET A 427 13.81 -9.38 21.45
C MET A 427 14.50 -8.96 22.76
N HIS A 428 15.67 -9.52 23.02
CA HIS A 428 16.44 -9.30 24.25
C HIS A 428 17.66 -8.37 24.08
N THR A 429 17.85 -7.80 22.89
CA THR A 429 19.01 -6.94 22.58
C THR A 429 18.63 -5.55 22.06
N GLN A 430 17.42 -5.38 21.52
CA GLN A 430 16.91 -4.09 21.07
C GLN A 430 16.74 -3.15 22.28
N ASN A 431 17.23 -1.91 22.20
CA ASN A 431 17.41 -1.04 23.36
C ASN A 431 16.12 -0.79 24.17
N LEU A 432 14.99 -0.55 23.51
CA LEU A 432 13.70 -0.31 24.15
C LEU A 432 13.06 -1.63 24.61
N MET A 433 12.92 -2.60 23.70
CA MET A 433 12.19 -3.84 24.00
C MET A 433 12.87 -4.65 25.11
N SER A 434 14.20 -4.77 25.08
CA SER A 434 14.95 -5.49 26.13
C SER A 434 14.81 -4.85 27.51
N LYS A 435 14.66 -3.53 27.59
CA LYS A 435 14.40 -2.79 28.83
C LYS A 435 12.96 -2.96 29.30
N VAL A 436 11.99 -2.91 28.38
CA VAL A 436 10.58 -3.12 28.69
C VAL A 436 10.35 -4.52 29.26
N LEU A 437 10.98 -5.57 28.71
CA LEU A 437 10.85 -6.94 29.23
C LEU A 437 11.51 -7.17 30.61
N GLN A 438 12.41 -6.28 31.03
CA GLN A 438 12.97 -6.33 32.39
C GLN A 438 11.96 -5.84 33.44
N VAL A 439 11.03 -4.96 33.06
CA VAL A 439 9.92 -4.56 33.92
C VAL A 439 8.90 -5.71 33.96
N ARG A 440 8.77 -6.35 35.12
CA ARG A 440 7.93 -7.54 35.31
C ARG A 440 6.49 -7.31 34.85
N GLU A 441 5.90 -6.19 35.23
CA GLU A 441 4.53 -5.83 34.89
C GLU A 441 4.30 -5.71 33.38
N PHE A 442 5.28 -5.18 32.63
CA PHE A 442 5.16 -5.06 31.17
C PHE A 442 5.40 -6.38 30.45
N ARG A 443 6.32 -7.22 30.96
CA ARG A 443 6.51 -8.58 30.43
C ARG A 443 5.24 -9.42 30.61
N GLU A 444 4.65 -9.42 31.80
CA GLU A 444 3.40 -10.14 32.07
C GLU A 444 2.27 -9.65 31.15
N GLN A 445 2.10 -8.34 31.00
CA GLN A 445 1.13 -7.75 30.07
C GLN A 445 1.38 -8.15 28.61
N PHE A 446 2.64 -8.09 28.16
CA PHE A 446 3.02 -8.47 26.80
C PHE A 446 2.69 -9.92 26.50
N GLU A 447 3.03 -10.84 27.41
CA GLU A 447 2.77 -12.27 27.27
C GLU A 447 1.26 -12.58 27.24
N GLU A 448 0.49 -11.95 28.13
CA GLU A 448 -0.98 -12.05 28.13
C GLU A 448 -1.60 -11.54 26.83
N MET A 449 -1.15 -10.38 26.34
CA MET A 449 -1.63 -9.82 25.06
C MET A 449 -1.24 -10.71 23.87
N LEU A 450 -0.02 -11.23 23.83
CA LEU A 450 0.45 -12.11 22.75
C LEU A 450 -0.41 -13.37 22.66
N PHE A 451 -0.69 -14.01 23.80
CA PHE A 451 -1.56 -15.19 23.87
C PHE A 451 -3.00 -14.86 23.46
N HIS A 452 -3.55 -13.74 23.95
CA HIS A 452 -4.90 -13.30 23.64
C HIS A 452 -5.07 -13.00 22.14
N VAL A 453 -4.17 -12.22 21.54
CA VAL A 453 -4.23 -11.86 20.11
C VAL A 453 -4.02 -13.09 19.22
N ALA A 454 -3.13 -14.01 19.59
CA ALA A 454 -2.97 -15.29 18.88
C ALA A 454 -4.29 -16.09 18.84
N LYS A 455 -5.03 -16.15 19.96
CA LYS A 455 -6.32 -16.85 20.03
C LYS A 455 -7.44 -16.17 19.24
N HIS A 456 -7.49 -14.84 19.25
CA HIS A 456 -8.66 -14.10 18.81
C HIS A 456 -8.51 -13.35 17.48
N LEU A 457 -7.30 -13.28 16.93
CA LEU A 457 -7.05 -12.59 15.65
C LEU A 457 -6.12 -13.37 14.72
N VAL A 458 -4.92 -13.74 15.19
CA VAL A 458 -3.90 -14.44 14.38
C VAL A 458 -4.14 -15.94 14.45
N ASN A 459 -5.31 -16.35 13.97
CA ASN A 459 -5.72 -17.75 13.90
C ASN A 459 -6.52 -18.04 12.61
N PRO A 460 -6.45 -19.28 12.08
CA PRO A 460 -7.14 -19.64 10.83
C PRO A 460 -8.66 -19.43 10.83
N GLU A 461 -9.34 -19.56 11.97
CA GLU A 461 -10.81 -19.42 12.04
C GLU A 461 -11.25 -17.97 11.81
N VAL A 462 -10.43 -17.02 12.24
CA VAL A 462 -10.67 -15.58 12.07
C VAL A 462 -10.04 -15.05 10.78
N THR A 463 -8.76 -15.37 10.54
CA THR A 463 -8.01 -14.71 9.46
C THR A 463 -8.38 -15.19 8.06
N ASN A 464 -8.74 -16.48 7.90
CA ASN A 464 -8.96 -17.04 6.57
C ASN A 464 -10.17 -16.43 5.85
N GLY A 465 -11.24 -16.11 6.57
CA GLY A 465 -12.41 -15.46 5.97
C GLY A 465 -12.07 -14.09 5.40
N ARG A 466 -11.27 -13.29 6.14
CA ARG A 466 -10.76 -12.00 5.66
C ARG A 466 -9.91 -12.17 4.40
N ILE A 467 -9.00 -13.15 4.40
CA ILE A 467 -8.15 -13.47 3.24
C ILE A 467 -9.04 -13.81 2.03
N ASP A 468 -10.00 -14.72 2.17
CA ASP A 468 -10.83 -15.16 1.06
C ASP A 468 -11.70 -14.04 0.48
N ASP A 469 -12.28 -13.18 1.33
CA ASP A 469 -13.06 -12.04 0.87
C ASP A 469 -12.19 -11.02 0.09
N LEU A 470 -10.96 -10.77 0.54
CA LEU A 470 -10.02 -9.89 -0.16
C LEU A 470 -9.54 -10.50 -1.48
N VAL A 471 -9.29 -11.82 -1.52
CA VAL A 471 -8.94 -12.53 -2.76
C VAL A 471 -10.07 -12.43 -3.78
N ASP A 472 -11.31 -12.71 -3.37
CA ASP A 472 -12.48 -12.58 -4.24
C ASP A 472 -12.63 -11.16 -4.78
N MET A 473 -12.32 -10.15 -3.96
CA MET A 473 -12.30 -8.76 -4.39
C MET A 473 -11.21 -8.50 -5.43
N ILE A 474 -9.94 -8.84 -5.18
CA ILE A 474 -8.84 -8.33 -6.01
C ILE A 474 -8.46 -9.22 -7.20
N GLN A 475 -8.94 -10.47 -7.30
CA GLN A 475 -8.46 -11.44 -8.31
C GLN A 475 -8.53 -10.94 -9.77
N GLU A 476 -9.62 -10.27 -10.18
CA GLU A 476 -9.74 -9.71 -11.54
C GLU A 476 -8.70 -8.61 -11.81
N ASP A 477 -8.45 -7.78 -10.79
CA ASP A 477 -7.49 -6.69 -10.85
C ASP A 477 -6.04 -7.20 -10.81
N VAL A 478 -5.75 -8.27 -10.07
CA VAL A 478 -4.44 -8.93 -10.05
C VAL A 478 -4.14 -9.57 -11.42
N ILE A 479 -5.10 -10.28 -12.01
CA ILE A 479 -4.93 -10.87 -13.36
C ILE A 479 -4.66 -9.79 -14.40
N TRP A 480 -5.38 -8.67 -14.33
CA TRP A 480 -5.12 -7.51 -15.18
C TRP A 480 -3.72 -6.93 -14.92
N ASP A 481 -3.40 -6.62 -13.67
CA ASP A 481 -2.11 -6.05 -13.25
C ASP A 481 -0.91 -6.86 -13.75
N GLN A 482 -0.99 -8.19 -13.61
CA GLN A 482 0.08 -9.12 -14.01
C GLN A 482 0.31 -9.15 -15.52
N ASN A 483 -0.55 -8.58 -16.36
CA ASN A 483 -0.35 -8.53 -17.81
C ASN A 483 0.15 -7.17 -18.32
N LEU A 484 0.19 -6.15 -17.45
CA LEU A 484 0.54 -4.79 -17.82
C LEU A 484 2.06 -4.57 -17.95
N PRO A 485 2.47 -3.61 -18.81
CA PRO A 485 3.84 -3.16 -18.87
C PRO A 485 4.32 -2.57 -17.55
N ARG A 486 5.63 -2.63 -17.33
CA ARG A 486 6.31 -2.19 -16.11
C ARG A 486 7.17 -0.96 -16.40
N LEU A 487 7.14 0.04 -15.51
CA LEU A 487 7.82 1.33 -15.69
C LEU A 487 9.16 1.43 -14.95
N GLY A 488 9.48 0.49 -14.06
CA GLY A 488 10.80 0.42 -13.43
C GLY A 488 11.88 0.10 -14.45
N VAL A 489 12.96 0.89 -14.45
CA VAL A 489 13.96 0.88 -15.53
C VAL A 489 15.19 0.02 -15.24
N LEU A 490 15.53 -0.27 -13.97
CA LEU A 490 16.78 -0.99 -13.67
C LEU A 490 16.83 -2.35 -14.38
N VAL A 491 15.77 -3.15 -14.23
CA VAL A 491 15.68 -4.49 -14.85
C VAL A 491 15.70 -4.38 -16.37
N GLN A 492 15.12 -3.32 -16.94
CA GLN A 492 15.13 -3.09 -18.38
C GLN A 492 16.53 -2.78 -18.91
N ASN A 493 17.27 -1.96 -18.18
CA ASN A 493 18.66 -1.62 -18.51
C ASN A 493 19.56 -2.85 -18.42
N LEU A 494 19.42 -3.65 -17.36
CA LEU A 494 20.14 -4.92 -17.21
C LEU A 494 19.82 -5.89 -18.35
N ALA A 495 18.54 -6.08 -18.66
CA ALA A 495 18.14 -6.96 -19.76
C ALA A 495 18.72 -6.51 -21.10
N LYS A 496 18.68 -5.20 -21.42
CA LYS A 496 19.30 -4.64 -22.63
C LYS A 496 20.79 -4.91 -22.68
N LYS A 497 21.51 -4.70 -21.57
CA LYS A 497 22.96 -4.94 -21.47
C LYS A 497 23.34 -6.39 -21.70
N PHE A 498 22.55 -7.33 -21.18
CA PHE A 498 22.77 -8.77 -21.33
C PHE A 498 22.08 -9.37 -22.56
N ASN A 499 21.51 -8.55 -23.46
CA ASN A 499 20.75 -8.98 -24.65
C ASN A 499 19.61 -9.96 -24.32
N ILE A 500 18.93 -9.76 -23.19
CA ILE A 500 17.79 -10.55 -22.75
C ILE A 500 16.51 -9.94 -23.34
N PRO A 501 15.70 -10.71 -24.09
CA PRO A 501 14.44 -10.22 -24.61
C PRO A 501 13.42 -10.02 -23.48
N LEU A 502 12.75 -8.87 -23.47
CA LEU A 502 11.65 -8.59 -22.54
C LEU A 502 10.31 -8.66 -23.26
N LYS A 503 9.29 -9.17 -22.54
CA LYS A 503 7.89 -9.10 -22.97
C LYS A 503 7.13 -8.22 -21.98
N ASN A 504 6.61 -7.06 -22.42
CA ASN A 504 5.96 -6.06 -21.56
C ASN A 504 6.82 -5.65 -20.34
N GLY A 505 8.15 -5.55 -20.51
CA GLY A 505 9.07 -5.21 -19.42
C GLY A 505 9.34 -6.36 -18.43
N LYS A 506 8.88 -7.58 -18.71
CA LYS A 506 9.12 -8.78 -17.90
C LYS A 506 10.21 -9.66 -18.51
N ILE A 507 11.02 -10.25 -17.64
CA ILE A 507 12.07 -11.21 -18.01
C ILE A 507 11.48 -12.55 -18.47
N PRO A 508 12.22 -13.34 -19.26
CA PRO A 508 11.84 -14.72 -19.58
C PRO A 508 11.74 -15.59 -18.33
N ALA A 509 10.78 -16.53 -18.32
CA ALA A 509 10.56 -17.43 -17.17
C ALA A 509 11.75 -18.38 -16.93
N ASP A 510 12.46 -18.75 -18.00
CA ASP A 510 13.63 -19.62 -18.01
C ASP A 510 14.96 -18.90 -17.74
N LEU A 511 14.94 -17.57 -17.56
CA LEU A 511 16.15 -16.80 -17.25
C LEU A 511 16.76 -17.23 -15.92
N ASP A 512 18.08 -17.45 -15.89
CA ASP A 512 18.86 -17.57 -14.66
C ASP A 512 19.10 -16.17 -14.06
N VAL A 513 18.14 -15.73 -13.24
CA VAL A 513 18.17 -14.41 -12.60
C VAL A 513 19.37 -14.28 -11.68
N LYS A 514 19.69 -15.31 -10.90
CA LYS A 514 20.75 -15.25 -9.91
C LYS A 514 22.12 -15.05 -10.57
N SER A 515 22.38 -15.76 -11.66
CA SER A 515 23.60 -15.58 -12.46
C SER A 515 23.68 -14.19 -13.08
N MET A 516 22.57 -13.70 -13.66
CA MET A 516 22.50 -12.34 -14.20
C MET A 516 22.83 -11.28 -13.14
N ILE A 517 22.23 -11.36 -11.95
CA ILE A 517 22.48 -10.40 -10.87
C ILE A 517 23.93 -10.48 -10.37
N ARG A 518 24.49 -11.69 -10.21
CA ARG A 518 25.92 -11.86 -9.84
C ARG A 518 26.83 -11.22 -10.87
N GLN A 519 26.56 -11.42 -12.16
CA GLN A 519 27.34 -10.80 -13.24
C GLN A 519 27.21 -9.27 -13.20
N ALA A 520 26.00 -8.75 -12.97
CA ALA A 520 25.77 -7.31 -12.84
C ALA A 520 26.57 -6.70 -11.68
N LEU A 521 26.60 -7.35 -10.52
CA LEU A 521 27.38 -6.89 -9.36
C LEU A 521 28.88 -6.82 -9.63
N THR A 522 29.43 -7.69 -10.48
CA THR A 522 30.86 -7.67 -10.83
C THR A 522 31.22 -6.64 -11.90
N THR A 523 30.25 -6.18 -12.69
CA THR A 523 30.50 -5.38 -13.90
C THR A 523 29.82 -4.00 -13.88
N ASN A 524 29.08 -3.65 -12.82
CA ASN A 524 28.17 -2.50 -12.85
C ASN A 524 27.74 -1.91 -11.50
N THR A 525 28.59 -1.93 -10.46
CA THR A 525 28.20 -1.49 -9.11
C THR A 525 27.64 -0.06 -9.05
N GLU A 526 28.13 0.86 -9.88
CA GLU A 526 27.64 2.25 -9.90
C GLU A 526 26.21 2.36 -10.46
N GLU A 527 25.87 1.65 -11.54
CA GLU A 527 24.52 1.70 -12.15
C GLU A 527 23.47 0.97 -11.29
N LEU A 528 23.90 0.00 -10.47
CA LEU A 528 23.03 -0.70 -9.53
C LEU A 528 22.62 0.18 -8.34
N GLY A 529 23.41 1.20 -7.98
CA GLY A 529 23.08 2.14 -6.90
C GLY A 529 22.55 1.43 -5.63
N GLU A 530 21.41 1.90 -5.14
CA GLU A 530 20.73 1.34 -3.95
C GLU A 530 20.35 -0.14 -4.06
N PHE A 531 20.15 -0.66 -5.27
CA PHE A 531 19.88 -2.09 -5.45
C PHE A 531 21.09 -2.95 -5.03
N ALA A 532 22.32 -2.46 -5.26
CA ALA A 532 23.51 -3.18 -4.80
C ALA A 532 23.61 -3.20 -3.25
N HIS A 533 23.11 -2.16 -2.57
CA HIS A 533 23.09 -2.07 -1.12
C HIS A 533 22.10 -3.02 -0.46
N MET A 534 21.04 -3.43 -1.17
CA MET A 534 20.10 -4.45 -0.69
C MET A 534 20.72 -5.84 -0.59
N ILE A 535 21.80 -6.11 -1.32
CA ILE A 535 22.46 -7.41 -1.32
C ILE A 535 23.46 -7.42 -0.16
N PRO A 536 23.23 -8.23 0.89
CA PRO A 536 24.08 -8.22 2.06
C PRO A 536 25.54 -8.47 1.71
N LYS A 537 26.45 -7.79 2.41
CA LYS A 537 27.88 -8.11 2.34
C LYS A 537 28.20 -9.14 3.43
N GLY A 538 28.91 -10.20 3.07
CA GLY A 538 29.36 -11.21 4.03
C GLY A 538 28.63 -12.54 3.87
N ASP A 539 27.70 -12.86 4.79
CA ASP A 539 27.06 -14.18 4.94
C ASP A 539 26.52 -14.72 3.59
N PRO A 540 27.13 -15.80 3.06
CA PRO A 540 26.69 -16.40 1.80
C PRO A 540 25.23 -16.85 1.79
N GLU A 541 24.67 -17.25 2.93
CA GLU A 541 23.27 -17.68 2.99
C GLU A 541 22.31 -16.52 2.83
N ASN A 542 22.60 -15.38 3.47
CA ASN A 542 21.76 -14.19 3.32
C ASN A 542 21.86 -13.60 1.90
N ILE A 543 23.04 -13.67 1.27
CA ILE A 543 23.18 -13.32 -0.15
C ILE A 543 22.29 -14.22 -1.01
N GLU A 544 22.30 -15.54 -0.79
CA GLU A 544 21.47 -16.48 -1.54
C GLU A 544 19.97 -16.21 -1.33
N ARG A 545 19.53 -15.95 -0.08
CA ARG A 545 18.14 -15.58 0.23
C ARG A 545 17.71 -14.30 -0.49
N THR A 546 18.53 -13.25 -0.48
CA THR A 546 18.23 -12.02 -1.23
C THR A 546 18.15 -12.28 -2.73
N LEU A 547 18.98 -13.15 -3.30
CA LEU A 547 18.90 -13.52 -4.71
C LEU A 547 17.63 -14.34 -5.03
N ILE A 548 17.22 -15.22 -4.14
CA ILE A 548 15.95 -15.96 -4.22
C ILE A 548 14.77 -14.99 -4.20
N TYR A 549 14.80 -14.00 -3.31
CA TYR A 549 13.81 -12.92 -3.24
C TYR A 549 13.73 -12.14 -4.56
N ILE A 550 14.87 -11.66 -5.07
CA ILE A 550 14.92 -10.93 -6.35
C ILE A 550 14.35 -11.78 -7.48
N GLU A 551 14.73 -13.07 -7.55
CA GLU A 551 14.19 -13.99 -8.54
C GLU A 551 12.67 -14.12 -8.46
N ALA A 552 12.12 -14.32 -7.26
CA ALA A 552 10.68 -14.42 -7.05
C ALA A 552 9.94 -13.14 -7.44
N ILE A 553 10.49 -11.95 -7.16
CA ILE A 553 9.92 -10.67 -7.60
C ILE A 553 9.93 -10.54 -9.13
N LEU A 554 11.05 -10.90 -9.78
CA LEU A 554 11.22 -10.69 -11.22
C LEU A 554 10.46 -11.72 -12.07
N LYS A 555 10.43 -12.98 -11.65
CA LYS A 555 9.67 -14.04 -12.32
C LYS A 555 8.18 -13.99 -11.96
N GLY A 556 7.87 -13.50 -10.76
CA GLY A 556 6.56 -13.55 -10.16
C GLY A 556 6.27 -14.90 -9.51
N VAL A 557 5.51 -14.89 -8.43
CA VAL A 557 4.91 -16.10 -7.84
C VAL A 557 3.43 -16.10 -8.22
N PRO A 558 2.85 -17.25 -8.63
CA PRO A 558 1.42 -17.32 -8.93
C PRO A 558 0.57 -16.84 -7.75
N PHE A 559 -0.40 -15.98 -8.03
CA PHE A 559 -1.21 -15.29 -7.02
C PHE A 559 -1.84 -16.28 -6.02
N PHE A 560 -2.56 -17.29 -6.53
CA PHE A 560 -3.21 -18.28 -5.67
C PHE A 560 -2.22 -19.15 -4.89
N GLU A 561 -1.06 -19.47 -5.46
CA GLU A 561 -0.03 -20.24 -4.74
C GLU A 561 0.54 -19.45 -3.56
N SER A 562 0.74 -18.14 -3.72
CA SER A 562 1.19 -17.26 -2.63
C SER A 562 0.21 -17.14 -1.45
N ILE A 563 -1.02 -17.61 -1.61
CA ILE A 563 -2.08 -17.55 -0.60
C ILE A 563 -2.36 -18.93 -0.01
N TYR A 564 -2.61 -19.93 -0.88
CA TYR A 564 -3.23 -21.19 -0.51
C TYR A 564 -2.25 -22.37 -0.36
N SER A 565 -1.04 -22.26 -0.90
CA SER A 565 -0.06 -23.36 -0.93
C SER A 565 1.35 -22.88 -0.62
N SER A 566 2.31 -23.81 -0.64
CA SER A 566 3.72 -23.43 -0.65
C SER A 566 4.03 -22.70 -1.96
N THR A 567 4.86 -21.66 -1.89
CA THR A 567 5.32 -20.88 -3.03
C THR A 567 6.52 -21.51 -3.75
N GLY A 568 7.15 -22.52 -3.15
CA GLY A 568 8.46 -23.03 -3.57
C GLY A 568 9.64 -22.12 -3.22
N TYR A 569 9.41 -20.96 -2.58
CA TYR A 569 10.43 -20.00 -2.16
C TYR A 569 10.51 -19.95 -0.63
N GLU A 570 11.72 -20.08 -0.07
CA GLU A 570 11.93 -19.97 1.40
C GLU A 570 11.67 -18.56 1.96
N VAL A 571 11.72 -17.55 1.08
CA VAL A 571 11.54 -16.12 1.40
C VAL A 571 10.08 -15.65 1.34
N PHE A 572 9.17 -16.50 0.84
CA PHE A 572 7.74 -16.20 0.74
C PHE A 572 6.92 -17.40 1.18
N MET A 573 6.42 -17.41 2.40
CA MET A 573 5.49 -18.45 2.84
C MET A 573 4.10 -18.24 2.22
N GLY A 574 3.33 -19.31 1.99
CA GLY A 574 1.91 -19.17 1.64
C GLY A 574 1.14 -18.50 2.79
N LEU A 575 0.30 -17.50 2.50
CA LEU A 575 -0.33 -16.69 3.55
C LEU A 575 -1.16 -17.51 4.55
N LYS A 576 -1.98 -18.46 4.08
CA LYS A 576 -2.75 -19.35 4.98
C LYS A 576 -1.88 -20.39 5.68
N GLU A 577 -0.76 -20.78 5.06
CA GLU A 577 0.22 -21.67 5.67
C GLU A 577 0.92 -20.97 6.86
N TYR A 578 1.29 -19.71 6.65
CA TYR A 578 1.87 -18.85 7.67
C TYR A 578 0.94 -18.71 8.89
N ILE A 579 -0.32 -18.29 8.67
CA ILE A 579 -1.28 -18.07 9.76
C ILE A 579 -1.50 -19.36 10.56
N ARG A 580 -1.63 -20.52 9.89
CA ARG A 580 -1.75 -21.80 10.58
C ARG A 580 -0.52 -22.13 11.41
N THR A 581 0.67 -21.86 10.87
CA THR A 581 1.94 -22.19 11.52
C THR A 581 2.15 -21.35 12.77
N ILE A 582 2.05 -20.02 12.66
CA ILE A 582 2.20 -19.12 13.82
C ILE A 582 1.12 -19.39 14.86
N SER A 583 -0.14 -19.50 14.46
CA SER A 583 -1.23 -19.74 15.39
C SER A 583 -0.99 -21.00 16.23
N ARG A 584 -0.67 -22.13 15.59
CA ARG A 584 -0.36 -23.37 16.30
C ARG A 584 0.87 -23.22 17.20
N ASN A 585 1.98 -22.76 16.65
CA ASN A 585 3.25 -22.74 17.36
C ASN A 585 3.21 -21.79 18.57
N THR A 586 2.57 -20.63 18.45
CA THR A 586 2.39 -19.69 19.57
C THR A 586 1.50 -20.26 20.66
N LEU A 587 0.38 -20.89 20.31
CA LEU A 587 -0.49 -21.53 21.29
C LEU A 587 0.22 -22.68 22.01
N ASP A 588 0.94 -23.54 21.27
CA ASP A 588 1.72 -24.64 21.84
C ASP A 588 2.78 -24.13 22.82
N TYR A 589 3.48 -23.04 22.48
CA TYR A 589 4.44 -22.39 23.38
C TYR A 589 3.77 -21.94 24.69
N PHE A 590 2.68 -21.18 24.60
CA PHE A 590 1.99 -20.65 25.78
C PHE A 590 1.39 -21.74 26.66
N TYR A 591 0.80 -22.78 26.06
CA TYR A 591 0.33 -23.95 26.81
C TYR A 591 1.47 -24.67 27.53
N SER A 592 2.67 -24.72 26.93
CA SER A 592 3.83 -25.35 27.57
C SER A 592 4.34 -24.61 28.81
N ILE A 593 4.02 -23.31 28.94
CA ILE A 593 4.42 -22.46 30.07
C ILE A 593 3.25 -22.11 31.02
N GLY A 594 2.06 -22.68 30.81
CA GLY A 594 0.94 -22.66 31.76
C GLY A 594 -0.15 -21.61 31.55
N TYR A 595 -0.32 -21.08 30.34
CA TYR A 595 -1.42 -20.16 29.96
C TYR A 595 -2.73 -20.86 29.55
#